data_AF-T1HGF9-F1
#
_entry.id   AF-T1HGF9-F1
#
_cell.length_a   1.000
_cell.length_b   1.000
_cell.length_c   1.000
_cell.angle_alpha   90.00
_cell.angle_beta   90.00
_cell.angle_gamma   90.00
#
_symmetry.space_group_name_H-M   'P 1'
#
loop_
_entity.id
_entity.type
_entity.pdbx_description
1 polymer ?
#
loop_
_entity_poly.entity_id
_entity_poly.type
_entity_poly.pdbx_seq_one_letter_code
_entity_poly.pdbx_strand_id
1 'polypeptide(L)'
;MRVDAAARQLPLTAKHIAWALASLSQTPRYLRAIAAGGPRYDLRGQPCGEVTPEQQEYARSLLADMKSTSKKKRVSPPARSVTE
;
A
#
# COMPACT_ATOMS: atom_id res chain seq x y z
N MET A 1 8.31 -12.00 -10.68
CA MET A 1 7.64 -12.44 -9.43
C MET A 1 6.97 -13.80 -9.59
N ARG A 2 6.07 -14.00 -10.57
CA ARG A 2 5.45 -15.32 -10.80
C ARG A 2 6.46 -16.42 -11.19
N VAL A 3 7.35 -16.10 -12.14
CA VAL A 3 8.43 -17.01 -12.57
C VAL A 3 9.38 -17.33 -11.41
N ASP A 4 9.74 -16.33 -10.61
CA ASP A 4 10.62 -16.50 -9.44
C ASP A 4 9.97 -17.36 -8.35
N ALA A 5 8.68 -17.16 -8.06
CA ALA A 5 7.93 -17.98 -7.11
C ALA A 5 7.83 -19.45 -7.57
N ALA A 6 7.63 -19.68 -8.87
CA ALA A 6 7.62 -21.02 -9.44
C ALA A 6 9.01 -21.68 -9.38
N ALA A 7 10.07 -20.94 -9.71
CA ALA A 7 11.45 -21.42 -9.62
C ALA A 7 11.85 -21.80 -8.18
N ARG A 8 11.33 -21.08 -7.19
CA ARG A 8 11.52 -21.34 -5.75
C ARG A 8 10.52 -22.34 -5.16
N GLN A 9 9.63 -22.91 -5.99
CA GLN A 9 8.62 -23.88 -5.59
C GLN A 9 7.77 -23.41 -4.39
N LEU A 10 7.51 -22.11 -4.33
CA LEU A 10 6.71 -21.54 -3.25
C LEU A 10 5.23 -21.92 -3.44
N PRO A 11 4.47 -22.20 -2.36
CA PRO A 11 3.04 -22.52 -2.43
C PRO A 11 2.20 -21.24 -2.65
N LEU A 12 2.56 -20.42 -3.63
CA LEU A 12 1.92 -19.15 -3.95
C LEU A 12 1.29 -19.22 -5.34
N THR A 13 -0.03 -18.96 -5.39
CA THR A 13 -0.73 -18.83 -6.67
C THR A 13 -0.51 -17.42 -7.26
N ALA A 14 -0.72 -17.29 -8.57
CA ALA A 14 -0.69 -15.98 -9.24
C ALA A 14 -1.68 -14.97 -8.62
N LYS A 15 -2.79 -15.46 -8.05
CA LYS A 15 -3.79 -14.64 -7.33
C LYS A 15 -3.24 -14.11 -6.01
N HIS A 16 -2.56 -14.95 -5.21
CA HIS A 16 -1.95 -14.52 -3.95
C HIS A 16 -0.95 -13.37 -4.19
N ILE A 17 -0.12 -13.49 -5.23
CA ILE A 17 0.84 -12.44 -5.59
C ILE A 17 0.13 -11.15 -6.00
N ALA A 18 -0.91 -11.23 -6.84
CA ALA A 18 -1.65 -10.04 -7.27
C ALA A 18 -2.35 -9.33 -6.10
N TRP A 19 -2.96 -10.09 -5.19
CA TRP A 19 -3.60 -9.55 -3.99
C TRP A 19 -2.60 -8.90 -3.04
N ALA A 20 -1.47 -9.55 -2.79
CA ALA A 20 -0.43 -8.99 -1.94
C ALA A 20 0.10 -7.67 -2.49
N LEU A 21 0.33 -7.58 -3.80
CA LEU A 21 0.78 -6.35 -4.46
C LEU A 21 -0.28 -5.25 -4.41
N ALA A 22 -1.54 -5.58 -4.66
CA ALA A 22 -2.65 -4.63 -4.57
C ALA A 22 -2.83 -4.11 -3.13
N SER A 23 -2.70 -4.98 -2.13
CA SER A 23 -2.77 -4.58 -0.72
C SER A 23 -1.59 -3.68 -0.35
N LEU A 24 -0.37 -4.03 -0.76
CA LEU A 24 0.83 -3.22 -0.52
C LEU A 24 0.70 -1.81 -1.10
N SER A 25 0.22 -1.69 -2.35
CA SER A 25 0.13 -0.41 -3.05
C SER A 25 -0.88 0.55 -2.41
N GLN A 26 -1.87 0.01 -1.70
CA GLN A 26 -2.87 0.79 -0.96
C GLN A 26 -2.41 1.20 0.45
N THR A 27 -1.25 0.72 0.91
CA THR A 27 -0.77 1.10 2.25
C THR A 27 -0.32 2.57 2.30
N PRO A 28 -0.56 3.28 3.41
CA PRO A 28 -0.07 4.65 3.57
C PRO A 28 1.45 4.77 3.42
N ARG A 29 2.18 3.73 3.83
CA ARG A 29 3.65 3.68 3.70
C ARG A 29 4.08 3.71 2.23
N TYR A 30 3.43 2.90 1.39
CA TYR A 30 3.73 2.86 -0.04
C TYR A 30 3.38 4.18 -0.72
N LEU A 31 2.17 4.72 -0.46
CA LEU A 31 1.75 5.99 -1.04
C LEU A 31 2.66 7.16 -0.65
N ARG A 32 3.19 7.18 0.59
CA ARG A 32 4.18 8.19 1.01
C ARG A 32 5.49 8.08 0.22
N ALA A 33 5.94 6.86 -0.07
CA ALA A 33 7.13 6.66 -0.90
C ALA A 33 6.91 7.16 -2.33
N ILE A 34 5.74 6.89 -2.92
CA ILE A 34 5.38 7.41 -4.25
C ILE A 34 5.28 8.94 -4.22
N ALA A 35 4.66 9.53 -3.19
CA ALA A 35 4.54 10.98 -3.06
C ALA A 35 5.90 11.70 -2.89
N ALA A 36 6.92 11.01 -2.36
CA ALA A 36 8.29 11.51 -2.28
C ALA A 36 9.04 11.45 -3.62
N GLY A 37 8.56 10.63 -4.57
CA GLY A 37 9.17 10.44 -5.88
C GLY A 37 10.40 9.54 -5.86
N GLY A 38 11.24 9.66 -6.91
CA GLY A 38 12.50 8.94 -7.05
C GLY A 38 12.44 7.70 -7.96
N PRO A 39 13.54 6.92 -8.00
CA PRO A 39 13.66 5.75 -8.87
C PRO A 39 12.80 4.59 -8.35
N ARG A 40 12.23 3.83 -9.29
CA ARG A 40 11.55 2.56 -9.03
C ARG A 40 12.56 1.43 -9.12
N TYR A 41 12.34 0.36 -8.38
CA TYR A 41 13.26 -0.77 -8.34
C TYR A 41 12.59 -2.04 -8.86
N ASP A 42 13.36 -2.81 -9.63
CA ASP A 42 12.96 -4.15 -10.04
C ASP A 42 13.19 -5.19 -8.91
N LEU A 43 12.93 -6.46 -9.21
CA LEU A 43 13.09 -7.56 -8.25
C LEU A 43 14.55 -7.91 -7.93
N ARG A 44 15.50 -7.37 -8.69
CA ARG A 44 16.95 -7.49 -8.48
C ARG A 44 17.54 -6.22 -7.83
N GLY A 45 16.70 -5.25 -7.47
CA GLY A 45 17.12 -3.99 -6.88
C GLY A 45 17.74 -3.01 -7.87
N GLN A 46 17.56 -3.22 -9.18
CA GLN A 46 18.04 -2.30 -10.20
C GLN A 46 17.02 -1.19 -10.45
N PRO A 47 17.47 0.05 -10.69
CA PRO A 47 16.57 1.15 -11.04
C PRO A 47 15.87 0.84 -12.37
N CYS A 48 14.54 0.85 -12.34
CA CYS A 48 13.66 0.51 -13.45
C CYS A 48 12.63 1.62 -13.67
N GLY A 49 13.14 2.80 -14.05
CA GLY A 49 12.35 4.01 -14.29
C GLY A 49 12.10 4.84 -13.03
N GLU A 50 11.29 5.89 -13.18
CA GLU A 50 11.06 6.90 -12.14
C GLU A 50 9.58 7.11 -11.87
N VAL A 51 9.27 7.67 -10.70
CA VAL A 51 7.92 8.11 -10.35
C VAL A 51 7.65 9.47 -10.97
N THR A 52 6.69 9.54 -11.90
CA THR A 52 6.33 10.78 -12.59
C THR A 52 5.62 11.76 -11.65
N PRO A 53 5.69 13.09 -11.90
CA PRO A 53 5.04 14.09 -11.05
C PRO A 53 3.53 13.85 -10.87
N GLU A 54 2.85 13.40 -11.92
CA GLU A 54 1.42 13.03 -11.91
C GLU A 54 1.12 11.91 -10.91
N GLN A 55 1.98 10.89 -10.86
CA GLN A 55 1.85 9.77 -9.91
C GLN A 55 2.06 10.23 -8.47
N GLN A 56 2.96 11.19 -8.25
CA GLN A 56 3.18 11.77 -6.93
C GLN A 56 1.94 12.54 -6.45
N GLU A 57 1.32 13.33 -7.32
CA GLU A 57 0.11 14.07 -6.99
C GLU A 57 -1.07 13.14 -6.69
N TYR A 58 -1.25 12.11 -7.51
CA TYR A 58 -2.25 11.08 -7.26
C TYR A 58 -2.04 10.35 -5.92
N ALA A 59 -0.78 10.07 -5.54
CA ALA A 59 -0.50 9.48 -4.24
C ALA A 59 -0.80 10.44 -3.07
N ARG A 60 -0.58 11.75 -3.25
CA ARG A 60 -0.92 12.78 -2.26
C ARG A 60 -2.42 12.89 -2.04
N SER A 61 -3.23 12.85 -3.11
CA SER A 61 -4.70 12.90 -3.00
C SER A 61 -5.24 11.67 -2.26
N LEU A 62 -4.80 10.46 -2.62
CA LEU A 62 -5.18 9.23 -1.91
C LEU A 62 -4.84 9.28 -0.42
N LEU A 63 -3.67 9.81 -0.05
CA LEU A 63 -3.29 9.98 1.35
C LEU A 63 -4.18 10.98 2.10
N ALA A 64 -4.68 12.02 1.44
CA ALA A 64 -5.62 12.98 2.03
C ALA A 64 -6.98 12.32 2.32
N ASP A 65 -7.49 11.52 1.38
CA ASP A 65 -8.76 10.79 1.52
C ASP A 65 -8.71 9.74 2.64
N MET A 66 -7.58 9.06 2.81
CA MET A 66 -7.38 8.11 3.93
C MET A 66 -7.37 8.80 5.30
N LYS A 67 -6.85 10.03 5.38
CA LYS A 67 -6.86 10.81 6.64
C LYS A 67 -8.26 11.30 6.99
N SER A 68 -9.07 11.68 6.00
CA SER A 68 -10.45 12.14 6.22
C SER A 68 -11.37 11.01 6.70
N THR A 69 -11.21 9.81 6.15
CA THR A 69 -11.97 8.61 6.55
C THR A 69 -11.56 8.07 7.92
N SER A 70 -10.27 8.13 8.28
CA SER A 70 -9.79 7.69 9.59
C SER A 70 -10.30 8.56 10.76
N LYS A 71 -10.57 9.85 10.52
CA LYS A 71 -11.19 10.74 11.52
C LYS A 71 -12.62 10.32 11.87
N LYS A 72 -13.37 9.75 10.93
CA LYS A 72 -14.75 9.27 11.17
C LYS A 72 -14.81 8.00 12.02
N LYS A 73 -13.76 7.17 12.01
CA LYS A 73 -13.73 5.88 12.73
C LYS A 73 -13.28 5.97 14.19
N ARG A 74 -12.64 7.07 14.59
CA ARG A 74 -12.13 7.28 15.97
C ARG A 74 -13.16 7.89 16.93
N VAL A 75 -14.38 8.15 16.47
CA VAL A 75 -15.52 8.54 17.33
C VAL A 75 -16.34 7.29 17.62
N SER A 76 -15.78 6.35 18.38
CA SER A 76 -16.55 5.30 19.04
C SER A 76 -16.85 5.76 20.47
N PRO A 77 -18.12 5.73 20.93
CA PRO A 77 -18.51 6.24 22.24
C PRO A 77 -17.84 5.46 23.39
N PRO A 78 -17.61 6.08 24.57
CA PRO A 78 -17.03 5.38 25.71
C PRO A 78 -17.93 4.22 26.14
N ALA A 79 -17.29 3.09 26.46
CA ALA A 79 -17.94 1.88 26.93
C ALA A 79 -18.92 2.21 28.08
N ARG A 80 -20.19 1.82 27.91
CA ARG A 80 -21.22 1.98 28.95
C ARG A 80 -20.77 1.21 30.20
N SER A 81 -20.63 1.93 31.31
CA SER A 81 -20.49 1.41 32.66
C SER A 81 -21.68 0.51 32.99
N VAL A 82 -21.39 -0.74 33.37
CA VAL A 82 -22.37 -1.67 33.91
C VAL A 82 -22.55 -1.29 35.39
N THR A 83 -23.73 -0.79 35.76
CA THR A 83 -24.13 -0.60 37.16
C THR A 83 -24.74 -1.89 37.71
N GLU A 84 -24.37 -2.19 38.94
CA GLU A 84 -24.81 -3.28 39.84
C GLU A 84 -26.32 -3.28 40.10
#